data_AF-A0A847F467-F1
#
_entry.id   AF-A0A847F467-F1
#
_cell.length_a   1.000
_cell.length_b   1.000
_cell.length_c   1.000
_cell.angle_alpha   90.00
_cell.angle_beta   90.00
_cell.angle_gamma   90.00
#
_symmetry.space_group_name_H-M   'P 1'
#
loop_
_entity.id
_entity.type
_entity.pdbx_description
1 polymer ?
#
loop_
_entity_poly.entity_id
_entity_poly.type
_entity_poly.pdbx_seq_one_letter_code
_entity_poly.pdbx_strand_id
1 'polypeptide(L)'
;MDQTTHKLLLGALCAELHVGNDGQAPEWVHLLPLGPEVVGRDGRKWTLPSPEDFVRASQAELPAPFDYEHASERRRPDGTGDEAPAAGWIVELNVVREAGERAPGIWGRVEWTPRGRRSVAEREYRFVSPAFLHRKNGEIVRLNSAGLVHKPNLHLSALNARGEENVMTEEQRRALCQRLGLAEDAST
;
A
#
# COMPACT_ATOMS: atom_id res chain seq x y z
N MET A 1 -7.77 -21.02 26.51
CA MET A 1 -8.46 -20.53 25.30
C MET A 1 -7.40 -19.82 24.49
N ASP A 2 -6.88 -20.52 23.46
CA ASP A 2 -5.79 -20.03 22.61
C ASP A 2 -6.36 -19.03 21.60
N GLN A 3 -6.18 -17.73 21.85
CA GLN A 3 -6.35 -16.70 20.83
C GLN A 3 -5.07 -16.66 20.01
N THR A 4 -5.00 -17.54 19.01
CA THR A 4 -4.00 -17.40 17.95
C THR A 4 -4.33 -16.11 17.19
N THR A 5 -3.73 -14.99 17.58
CA THR A 5 -3.81 -13.74 16.83
C THR A 5 -3.20 -13.99 15.45
N HIS A 6 -4.06 -14.22 14.45
CA HIS A 6 -3.61 -14.39 13.08
C HIS A 6 -2.93 -13.09 12.62
N LYS A 7 -1.60 -13.12 12.53
CA LYS A 7 -0.78 -11.99 12.08
C LYS A 7 -1.23 -11.54 10.68
N LEU A 8 -1.70 -10.31 10.58
CA LEU A 8 -2.01 -9.65 9.32
C LEU A 8 -0.73 -9.06 8.71
N LEU A 9 -0.71 -8.97 7.37
CA LEU A 9 0.37 -8.43 6.56
C LEU A 9 -0.11 -7.14 5.89
N LEU A 10 0.79 -6.18 5.65
CA LEU A 10 0.48 -4.94 4.95
C LEU A 10 0.73 -5.10 3.44
N GLY A 11 -0.26 -4.78 2.63
CA GLY A 11 -0.19 -4.70 1.17
C GLY A 11 -0.55 -3.31 0.69
N ALA A 12 -0.21 -2.98 -0.56
CA ALA A 12 -0.64 -1.73 -1.19
C ALA A 12 -0.99 -1.98 -2.66
N LEU A 13 -2.06 -1.35 -3.14
CA LEU A 13 -2.46 -1.29 -4.55
C LEU A 13 -2.17 0.11 -5.09
N CYS A 14 -2.09 0.32 -6.40
CA CYS A 14 -2.09 1.67 -6.95
C CYS A 14 -3.04 1.82 -8.13
N ALA A 15 -3.75 2.95 -8.15
CA ALA A 15 -4.66 3.36 -9.20
C ALA A 15 -4.39 4.81 -9.61
N GLU A 16 -4.82 5.15 -10.84
CA GLU A 16 -4.82 6.53 -11.29
C GLU A 16 -5.82 7.36 -10.49
N LEU A 17 -5.36 8.53 -10.04
CA LEU A 17 -6.22 9.49 -9.36
C LEU A 17 -6.96 10.28 -10.44
N HIS A 18 -8.26 10.02 -10.57
CA HIS A 18 -9.11 10.78 -11.46
C HIS A 18 -9.37 12.16 -10.86
N VAL A 19 -8.61 13.16 -11.31
CA VAL A 19 -8.86 14.56 -10.97
C VAL A 19 -10.18 14.98 -11.61
N GLY A 20 -11.02 15.71 -10.88
CA GLY A 20 -12.25 16.27 -11.44
C GLY A 20 -11.96 17.10 -12.69
N ASN A 21 -12.92 17.14 -13.63
CA ASN A 21 -12.77 17.86 -14.91
C ASN A 21 -12.42 19.36 -14.76
N ASP A 22 -12.61 19.91 -13.57
CA ASP A 22 -12.37 21.27 -13.11
C ASP A 22 -11.00 21.47 -12.45
N GLY A 23 -10.12 20.46 -12.47
CA GLY A 23 -8.78 20.55 -11.87
C GLY A 23 -8.80 20.56 -10.34
N GLN A 24 -9.88 20.08 -9.72
CA GLN A 24 -10.01 20.00 -8.28
C GLN A 24 -9.68 18.60 -7.76
N ALA A 25 -9.16 18.54 -6.53
CA ALA A 25 -9.00 17.28 -5.82
C ALA A 25 -10.38 16.63 -5.63
N PRO A 26 -10.57 15.37 -6.07
CA PRO A 26 -11.86 14.71 -5.99
C PRO A 26 -12.25 14.47 -4.53
N GLU A 27 -13.52 14.66 -4.21
CA GLU A 27 -14.04 14.33 -2.88
C GLU A 27 -13.98 12.83 -2.60
N TRP A 28 -14.23 12.01 -3.63
CA TRP A 28 -14.22 10.55 -3.53
C TRP A 28 -13.12 9.96 -4.40
N VAL A 29 -12.33 9.07 -3.81
CA VAL A 29 -11.19 8.42 -4.45
C VAL A 29 -11.44 6.92 -4.56
N HIS A 30 -11.22 6.36 -5.75
CA HIS A 30 -11.29 4.92 -5.97
C HIS A 30 -10.08 4.24 -5.32
N LEU A 31 -10.31 3.36 -4.35
CA LEU A 31 -9.26 2.69 -3.60
C LEU A 31 -8.99 1.30 -4.17
N LEU A 32 -9.99 0.42 -4.16
CA LEU A 32 -9.85 -0.97 -4.59
C LEU A 32 -10.92 -1.33 -5.62
N PRO A 33 -10.61 -2.07 -6.69
CA PRO A 33 -11.64 -2.65 -7.55
C PRO A 33 -12.49 -3.65 -6.76
N LEU A 34 -13.69 -3.95 -7.24
CA LEU A 34 -14.45 -5.09 -6.72
C LEU A 34 -13.67 -6.38 -7.01
N GLY A 35 -13.57 -7.24 -5.99
CA GLY A 35 -12.97 -8.56 -6.12
C GLY A 35 -13.76 -9.51 -7.05
N PRO A 36 -13.47 -10.82 -7.04
CA PRO A 36 -12.77 -11.52 -5.96
C PRO A 36 -11.24 -11.41 -6.02
N GLU A 37 -10.64 -11.14 -7.19
CA GLU A 37 -9.18 -11.01 -7.35
C GLU A 37 -8.79 -9.53 -7.48
N VAL A 38 -7.78 -9.11 -6.72
CA VAL A 38 -7.18 -7.78 -6.79
C VAL A 38 -5.72 -7.96 -7.17
N VAL A 39 -5.32 -7.38 -8.31
CA VAL A 39 -3.97 -7.54 -8.87
C VAL A 39 -3.24 -6.20 -8.85
N GLY A 40 -2.09 -6.16 -8.19
CA GLY A 40 -1.16 -5.04 -8.26
C GLY A 40 -0.45 -5.01 -9.61
N ARG A 41 -0.04 -3.82 -10.06
CA ARG A 41 0.76 -3.62 -11.29
C ARG A 41 2.12 -4.36 -11.26
N ASP A 42 2.58 -4.78 -10.09
CA ASP A 42 3.81 -5.55 -9.83
C ASP A 42 3.55 -7.07 -9.86
N GLY A 43 2.34 -7.49 -10.18
CA GLY A 43 1.95 -8.89 -10.29
C GLY A 43 1.54 -9.54 -8.97
N ARG A 44 1.65 -8.86 -7.82
CA ARG A 44 1.09 -9.39 -6.56
C ARG A 44 -0.43 -9.49 -6.67
N LYS A 45 -0.96 -10.54 -6.04
CA LYS A 45 -2.39 -10.86 -6.06
C LYS A 45 -2.92 -10.97 -4.65
N TRP A 46 -4.12 -10.45 -4.47
CA TRP A 46 -4.90 -10.54 -3.24
C TRP A 46 -6.32 -10.95 -3.58
N THR A 47 -7.08 -11.33 -2.56
CA THR A 47 -8.50 -11.60 -2.71
C THR A 47 -9.34 -10.66 -1.87
N LEU A 48 -10.47 -10.22 -2.41
CA LEU A 48 -11.47 -9.41 -1.72
C LEU A 48 -12.82 -10.13 -1.83
N PRO A 49 -13.06 -11.16 -1.01
CA PRO A 49 -14.25 -12.00 -1.13
C PRO A 49 -15.54 -11.27 -0.76
N SER A 50 -15.45 -10.31 0.17
CA SER A 50 -16.59 -9.53 0.66
C SER A 50 -16.19 -8.06 0.81
N PRO A 51 -16.51 -7.21 -0.19
CA PRO A 51 -16.31 -5.76 -0.10
C PRO A 51 -17.02 -5.14 1.12
N GLU A 52 -18.20 -5.66 1.48
CA GLU A 52 -18.97 -5.20 2.64
C GLU A 52 -18.27 -5.49 3.96
N ASP A 53 -17.65 -6.67 4.10
CA ASP A 53 -16.89 -7.01 5.31
C ASP A 53 -15.63 -6.16 5.41
N PHE A 54 -14.95 -5.89 4.30
CA PHE A 54 -13.84 -4.97 4.24
C PHE A 54 -14.24 -3.56 4.69
N VAL A 55 -15.34 -3.01 4.15
CA VAL A 55 -15.81 -1.67 4.52
C VAL A 55 -16.19 -1.63 5.99
N ARG A 56 -16.94 -2.63 6.49
CA ARG A 56 -17.33 -2.71 7.89
C ARG A 56 -16.13 -2.79 8.83
N ALA A 57 -15.12 -3.61 8.50
CA ALA A 57 -13.91 -3.74 9.30
C ALA A 57 -13.05 -2.46 9.26
N SER A 58 -13.04 -1.76 8.13
CA SER A 58 -12.30 -0.50 7.96
C SER A 58 -12.98 0.68 8.65
N GLN A 59 -14.31 0.68 8.73
CA GLN A 59 -15.09 1.77 9.34
C GLN A 59 -14.72 2.02 10.80
N ALA A 60 -14.33 0.97 11.53
CA ALA A 60 -13.90 1.06 12.94
C ALA A 60 -12.54 1.78 13.12
N GLU A 61 -11.77 1.93 12.05
CA GLU A 61 -10.42 2.52 12.06
C GLU A 61 -10.39 3.91 11.40
N LEU A 62 -11.55 4.42 10.94
CA LEU A 62 -11.63 5.76 10.36
C LEU A 62 -11.59 6.85 11.46
N PRO A 63 -11.03 8.03 11.19
CA PRO A 63 -10.43 8.44 9.92
C PRO A 63 -9.07 7.79 9.64
N ALA A 64 -8.88 7.27 8.42
CA ALA A 64 -7.61 6.69 7.98
C ALA A 64 -6.75 7.76 7.30
N PRO A 65 -5.42 7.79 7.54
CA PRO A 65 -4.56 8.81 6.96
C PRO A 65 -4.43 8.63 5.44
N PHE A 66 -4.50 9.76 4.73
CA PHE A 66 -4.08 9.88 3.34
C PHE A 66 -2.77 10.68 3.33
N ASP A 67 -1.63 10.05 3.08
CA ASP A 67 -0.29 10.65 3.20
C ASP A 67 0.38 10.92 1.85
N TYR A 68 1.66 11.30 1.90
CA TYR A 68 2.52 11.38 0.72
C TYR A 68 3.49 10.20 0.70
N GLU A 69 3.52 9.51 -0.44
CA GLU A 69 4.46 8.43 -0.72
C GLU A 69 4.45 7.30 0.31
N HIS A 70 3.39 7.03 1.09
CA HIS A 70 3.38 6.04 2.20
C HIS A 70 4.36 6.37 3.34
N ALA A 71 4.57 7.65 3.63
CA ALA A 71 5.43 8.09 4.72
C ALA A 71 4.97 7.57 6.10
N SER A 72 3.66 7.48 6.37
CA SER A 72 3.13 6.97 7.64
C SER A 72 3.46 5.49 7.85
N GLU A 73 3.56 4.71 6.77
CA GLU A 73 3.92 3.29 6.83
C GLU A 73 5.43 3.06 7.02
N ARG A 74 6.27 4.03 6.63
CA ARG A 74 7.72 3.98 6.82
C ARG A 74 8.18 4.58 8.14
N ARG A 75 7.36 5.42 8.76
CA ARG A 75 7.70 6.09 10.02
C ARG A 75 7.89 5.04 11.11
N ARG A 76 8.98 5.16 11.87
CA ARG A 76 9.28 4.16 12.90
C ARG A 76 8.42 4.39 14.14
N PRO A 77 8.11 3.32 14.89
CA PRO A 77 7.37 3.44 16.15
C PRO A 77 8.08 4.29 17.21
N ASP A 78 9.42 4.37 17.18
CA ASP A 78 10.22 5.19 18.08
C ASP A 78 10.17 6.69 17.74
N GLY A 79 9.37 7.09 16.75
CA GLY A 79 9.20 8.47 16.30
C GLY A 79 10.31 8.97 15.39
N THR A 80 11.35 8.18 15.13
CA THR A 80 12.45 8.52 14.22
C THR A 80 12.10 8.20 12.76
N GLY A 81 12.70 8.93 11.81
CA GLY A 81 12.41 8.80 10.38
C GLY A 81 11.82 10.08 9.78
N ASP A 82 11.47 10.00 8.50
CA ASP A 82 10.94 11.14 7.75
C ASP A 82 9.57 11.57 8.30
N GLU A 83 9.27 12.86 8.18
CA GLU A 83 7.94 13.37 8.48
C GLU A 83 6.88 12.69 7.62
N ALA A 84 5.74 12.39 8.23
CA ALA A 84 4.58 11.80 7.55
C ALA A 84 3.38 12.75 7.61
N PRO A 85 3.43 13.90 6.91
CA PRO A 85 2.31 14.83 6.89
C PRO A 85 1.12 14.22 6.16
N ALA A 86 -0.09 14.41 6.70
CA ALA A 86 -1.32 14.01 6.02
C ALA A 86 -1.59 14.95 4.82
N ALA A 87 -1.79 14.37 3.64
CA ALA A 87 -2.43 15.03 2.51
C ALA A 87 -3.94 15.19 2.76
N GLY A 88 -4.56 14.26 3.47
CA GLY A 88 -5.95 14.29 3.86
C GLY A 88 -6.31 13.13 4.78
N TRP A 89 -7.60 12.94 4.99
CA TRP A 89 -8.13 11.87 5.82
C TRP A 89 -9.30 11.19 5.11
N ILE A 90 -9.26 9.87 5.02
CA ILE A 90 -10.40 9.08 4.54
C ILE A 90 -11.38 8.99 5.70
N VAL A 91 -12.57 9.57 5.52
CA VAL A 91 -13.59 9.70 6.57
C VAL A 91 -14.82 8.82 6.34
N GLU A 92 -14.95 8.27 5.12
CA GLU A 92 -16.07 7.41 4.75
C GLU A 92 -15.63 6.42 3.68
N LEU A 93 -16.21 5.22 3.69
CA LEU A 93 -16.01 4.19 2.68
C LEU A 93 -17.34 3.72 2.11
N ASN A 94 -17.39 3.49 0.80
CA ASN A 94 -18.60 3.04 0.11
C ASN A 94 -18.25 1.97 -0.93
N VAL A 95 -19.09 0.95 -1.05
CA VAL A 95 -19.04 -0.07 -2.10
C VAL A 95 -19.94 0.37 -3.25
N VAL A 96 -19.33 0.69 -4.39
CA VAL A 96 -20.03 0.98 -5.65
C VAL A 96 -20.10 -0.31 -6.45
N ARG A 97 -21.31 -0.84 -6.71
CA ARG A 97 -21.51 -2.11 -7.43
C ARG A 97 -21.84 -1.94 -8.91
N GLU A 98 -22.54 -0.88 -9.24
CA GLU A 98 -22.97 -0.59 -10.62
C GLU A 98 -22.09 0.51 -11.21
N ALA A 99 -21.74 0.36 -12.48
CA ALA A 99 -21.00 1.38 -13.20
C ALA A 99 -21.92 2.57 -13.51
N GLY A 100 -21.53 3.75 -13.05
CA GLY A 100 -22.20 5.02 -13.35
C GLY A 100 -21.15 6.11 -13.54
N GLU A 101 -21.28 7.24 -12.85
CA GLU A 101 -20.21 8.25 -12.78
C GLU A 101 -18.93 7.70 -12.13
N ARG A 102 -19.05 6.61 -11.37
CA ARG A 102 -17.95 5.90 -10.71
C ARG A 102 -17.84 4.48 -11.23
N ALA A 103 -16.61 4.03 -11.41
CA ALA A 103 -16.32 2.62 -11.66
C ALA A 103 -16.72 1.76 -10.44
N PRO A 104 -17.18 0.51 -10.66
CA PRO A 104 -17.44 -0.42 -9.57
C PRO A 104 -16.17 -0.65 -8.73
N GLY A 105 -16.28 -0.50 -7.42
CA GLY A 105 -15.16 -0.63 -6.50
C GLY A 105 -15.46 -0.09 -5.11
N ILE A 106 -14.44 -0.10 -4.27
CA ILE A 106 -14.46 0.54 -2.97
C ILE A 106 -13.91 1.96 -3.12
N TRP A 107 -14.73 2.93 -2.73
CA TRP A 107 -14.43 4.35 -2.79
C TRP A 107 -14.31 4.93 -1.39
N GLY A 108 -13.37 5.85 -1.19
CA GLY A 108 -13.20 6.57 0.06
C GLY A 108 -13.46 8.07 -0.11
N ARG A 109 -14.25 8.67 0.79
CA ARG A 109 -14.40 10.13 0.86
C ARG A 109 -13.22 10.72 1.61
N VAL A 110 -12.56 11.71 1.01
CA VAL A 110 -11.35 12.31 1.55
C VAL A 110 -11.59 13.75 1.96
N GLU A 111 -11.30 14.05 3.23
CA GLU A 111 -11.15 15.40 3.73
C GLU A 111 -9.71 15.86 3.51
N TRP A 112 -9.49 16.58 2.41
CA TRP A 112 -8.18 17.08 2.03
C TRP A 112 -7.72 18.23 2.94
N THR A 113 -6.44 18.19 3.32
CA THR A 113 -5.77 19.40 3.83
C THR A 113 -5.59 20.42 2.70
N PRO A 114 -5.37 21.71 3.00
CA PRO A 114 -5.07 22.70 1.97
C PRO A 114 -3.88 22.31 1.09
N ARG A 115 -2.85 21.70 1.69
CA ARG A 115 -1.68 21.19 0.97
C ARG A 115 -2.06 20.02 0.06
N GLY A 116 -2.74 19.00 0.56
CA GLY A 116 -3.12 17.83 -0.24
C GLY A 116 -4.05 18.19 -1.39
N ARG A 117 -5.01 19.09 -1.15
CA ARG A 117 -5.88 19.62 -2.19
C ARG A 117 -5.09 20.28 -3.31
N ARG A 118 -4.10 21.12 -2.97
CA ARG A 118 -3.21 21.76 -3.95
C ARG A 118 -2.38 20.73 -4.70
N SER A 119 -1.76 19.80 -3.99
CA SER A 119 -0.90 18.78 -4.59
C SER A 119 -1.61 17.91 -5.63
N VAL A 120 -2.91 17.65 -5.45
CA VAL A 120 -3.73 16.97 -6.47
C VAL A 120 -4.15 17.92 -7.58
N ALA A 121 -4.66 19.11 -7.24
CA ALA A 121 -5.18 20.09 -8.21
C ALA A 121 -4.10 20.56 -9.20
N GLU A 122 -2.91 20.83 -8.70
CA GLU A 122 -1.73 21.24 -9.50
C GLU A 122 -1.02 20.04 -10.14
N ARG A 123 -1.54 18.82 -9.96
CA ARG A 123 -1.01 17.56 -10.50
C ARG A 123 0.42 17.25 -10.05
N GLU A 124 0.85 17.76 -8.90
CA GLU A 124 2.09 17.29 -8.25
C GLU A 124 1.99 15.78 -8.00
N TYR A 125 0.81 15.30 -7.60
CA TYR A 125 0.49 13.89 -7.46
C TYR A 125 -0.68 13.49 -8.36
N ARG A 126 -0.51 12.36 -9.04
CA ARG A 126 -1.46 11.86 -10.07
C ARG A 126 -1.96 10.44 -9.79
N PHE A 127 -1.43 9.79 -8.77
CA PHE A 127 -1.78 8.41 -8.43
C PHE A 127 -2.07 8.30 -6.94
N VAL A 128 -2.96 7.37 -6.62
CA VAL A 128 -3.33 7.00 -5.26
C VAL A 128 -2.94 5.55 -5.03
N SER A 129 -2.47 5.24 -3.82
CA SER A 129 -2.14 3.89 -3.43
C SER A 129 -2.73 3.56 -2.06
N PRO A 130 -3.84 2.80 -1.95
CA PRO A 130 -4.31 2.34 -0.65
C PRO A 130 -3.35 1.29 -0.08
N ALA A 131 -3.06 1.40 1.21
CA ALA A 131 -2.42 0.36 2.00
C ALA A 131 -3.47 -0.35 2.84
N PHE A 132 -3.46 -1.68 2.83
CA PHE A 132 -4.47 -2.52 3.47
C PHE A 132 -3.82 -3.70 4.17
N LEU A 133 -4.49 -4.16 5.22
CA LEU A 133 -4.12 -5.39 5.90
C LEU A 133 -4.72 -6.59 5.18
N HIS A 134 -3.95 -7.66 5.04
CA HIS A 134 -4.38 -8.93 4.48
C HIS A 134 -3.89 -10.12 5.30
N ARG A 135 -4.57 -11.25 5.22
CA ARG A 135 -4.15 -12.52 5.82
C ARG A 135 -3.02 -13.15 4.98
N LYS A 136 -2.34 -14.16 5.55
CA LYS A 136 -1.30 -14.92 4.82
C LYS A 136 -1.78 -15.58 3.53
N ASN A 137 -3.07 -15.88 3.41
CA ASN A 137 -3.69 -16.45 2.21
C ASN A 137 -3.99 -15.38 1.13
N GLY A 138 -3.67 -14.11 1.36
CA GLY A 138 -3.92 -13.00 0.43
C GLY A 138 -5.28 -12.32 0.59
N GLU A 139 -6.14 -12.75 1.51
CA GLU A 139 -7.44 -12.13 1.77
C GLU A 139 -7.27 -10.74 2.38
N ILE A 140 -7.74 -9.71 1.69
CA ILE A 140 -7.79 -8.33 2.18
C ILE A 140 -8.83 -8.23 3.28
N VAL A 141 -8.42 -7.68 4.42
CA VAL A 141 -9.22 -7.58 5.64
C VAL A 141 -9.75 -6.17 5.87
N ARG A 142 -8.87 -5.16 5.87
CA ARG A 142 -9.26 -3.76 6.12
C ARG A 142 -8.25 -2.76 5.58
N LEU A 143 -8.71 -1.53 5.39
CA LEU A 143 -7.87 -0.38 5.09
C LEU A 143 -6.94 -0.08 6.28
N ASN A 144 -5.74 0.40 5.96
CA ASN A 144 -4.80 0.95 6.94
C ASN A 144 -4.58 2.45 6.68
N SER A 145 -4.28 2.81 5.42
CA SER A 145 -4.02 4.18 4.97
C SER A 145 -4.15 4.27 3.45
N ALA A 146 -3.93 5.45 2.88
CA ALA A 146 -3.65 5.62 1.46
C ALA A 146 -2.54 6.66 1.24
N GLY A 147 -1.81 6.56 0.14
CA GLY A 147 -0.76 7.52 -0.22
C GLY A 147 -1.01 8.19 -1.56
N LEU A 148 -0.73 9.49 -1.64
CA LEU A 148 -0.49 10.18 -2.90
C LEU A 148 0.91 9.78 -3.37
N VAL A 149 1.02 9.17 -4.55
CA VAL A 149 2.29 8.62 -5.05
C VAL A 149 2.61 9.11 -6.46
N HIS A 150 3.90 9.26 -6.77
CA HIS A 150 4.38 9.52 -8.13
C HIS A 150 4.53 8.23 -8.93
N LYS A 151 4.95 7.15 -8.26
CA LYS A 151 5.20 5.85 -8.89
C LYS A 151 4.10 4.88 -8.50
N PRO A 152 3.15 4.61 -9.40
CA PRO A 152 2.11 3.66 -9.11
C PRO A 152 2.70 2.26 -8.95
N ASN A 153 2.49 1.69 -7.77
CA ASN A 153 2.90 0.35 -7.37
C ASN A 153 4.43 0.15 -7.37
N LEU A 154 5.09 0.76 -6.38
CA LEU A 154 6.49 0.50 -6.07
C LEU A 154 6.74 -1.01 -5.94
N HIS A 155 7.87 -1.50 -6.48
CA HIS A 155 8.42 -2.81 -6.15
C HIS A 155 8.78 -2.81 -4.66
N LEU A 156 7.81 -3.09 -3.79
CA LEU A 156 8.05 -3.37 -2.39
C LEU A 156 8.35 -4.86 -2.23
N SER A 157 9.46 -5.30 -2.83
CA SER A 157 10.26 -6.30 -2.16
C SER A 157 10.79 -5.65 -0.88
N ALA A 158 10.35 -6.14 0.27
CA ALA A 158 11.12 -6.10 1.51
C ALA A 158 11.40 -4.72 2.18
N LEU A 159 10.36 -4.04 2.70
CA LEU A 159 10.54 -3.27 3.95
C LEU A 159 10.52 -4.15 5.22
N ASN A 160 10.40 -5.48 5.03
CA ASN A 160 10.79 -6.51 5.99
C ASN A 160 12.13 -7.20 5.62
N ALA A 161 13.10 -6.47 5.06
CA ALA A 161 14.51 -6.85 5.17
C ALA A 161 15.20 -5.91 6.17
N ARG A 162 14.69 -5.90 7.40
CA ARG A 162 15.46 -5.48 8.57
C ARG A 162 15.65 -6.71 9.43
N GLY A 163 16.75 -7.43 9.15
CA GLY A 163 17.21 -8.56 9.92
C GLY A 163 17.60 -9.76 9.07
N GLU A 164 18.64 -9.61 8.23
CA GLU A 164 19.62 -10.65 7.95
C GLU A 164 20.74 -9.98 7.14
N GLU A 165 21.84 -9.65 7.81
CA GLU A 165 23.13 -9.58 7.12
C GLU A 165 23.32 -10.97 6.49
N ASN A 166 23.33 -11.04 5.16
CA ASN A 166 23.87 -12.22 4.47
C ASN A 166 25.38 -12.23 4.71
N VAL A 167 25.80 -12.63 5.89
CA VAL A 167 27.16 -13.12 6.12
C VAL A 167 27.21 -14.48 5.45
N MET A 168 27.63 -14.50 4.19
CA MET A 168 27.96 -15.74 3.50
C MET A 168 29.08 -16.41 4.29
N THR A 169 28.86 -17.64 4.77
CA THR A 169 29.92 -18.34 5.50
C THR A 169 31.08 -18.63 4.55
N GLU A 170 32.29 -18.73 5.08
CA GLU A 170 33.48 -19.01 4.28
C GLU A 170 33.35 -20.34 3.50
N GLU A 171 32.58 -21.31 4.01
CA GLU A 171 32.28 -22.55 3.27
C GLU A 171 31.38 -22.29 2.05
N GLN A 172 30.37 -21.43 2.20
CA GLN A 172 29.47 -21.07 1.11
C GLN A 172 30.21 -20.29 0.01
N ARG A 173 31.16 -19.42 0.39
CA ARG A 173 32.02 -18.70 -0.55
C ARG A 173 32.90 -19.66 -1.35
N ARG A 174 33.57 -20.61 -0.69
CA ARG A 174 34.44 -21.60 -1.35
C ARG A 174 33.68 -22.53 -2.28
N ALA A 175 32.51 -23.01 -1.85
CA ALA A 175 31.65 -23.85 -2.68
C ALA A 175 31.19 -23.12 -3.96
N LEU A 176 30.92 -21.82 -3.87
CA LEU A 176 30.57 -21.00 -5.03
C LEU A 176 31.78 -20.77 -5.96
N CYS A 177 32.96 -20.46 -5.42
CA CYS A 177 34.19 -20.31 -6.21
C CYS A 177 34.52 -21.58 -7.01
N GLN A 178 34.41 -22.77 -6.39
CA GLN A 178 34.63 -24.05 -7.08
C GLN A 178 33.62 -24.29 -8.20
N ARG A 179 32.34 -23.96 -7.99
CA ARG A 179 31.29 -24.15 -9.02
C ARG A 179 31.42 -23.20 -10.20
N LEU A 180 32.01 -22.02 -9.97
CA LEU A 180 32.22 -21.00 -11.01
C LEU A 180 33.62 -21.06 -11.64
N GLY A 181 34.49 -21.96 -11.18
CA GLY A 181 35.87 -22.11 -11.70
C GLY A 181 36.78 -20.94 -11.31
N LEU A 182 36.48 -20.22 -10.23
CA LEU A 182 37.25 -19.08 -9.73
C LEU A 182 38.23 -19.53 -8.63
N ALA A 183 39.38 -18.85 -8.53
CA ALA A 183 40.34 -19.11 -7.47
C ALA A 183 39.74 -18.80 -6.07
N GLU A 184 40.04 -19.64 -5.08
CA GLU A 184 39.43 -19.57 -3.73
C GLU A 184 39.80 -18.28 -2.97
N ASP A 185 40.72 -17.47 -3.47
CA ASP A 185 41.28 -16.26 -2.86
C ASP A 185 40.97 -14.97 -3.63
N ALA A 186 40.11 -15.01 -4.65
CA ALA A 186 39.70 -13.80 -5.36
C ALA A 186 38.89 -12.88 -4.44
N SER A 187 39.53 -11.84 -3.90
CA SER A 187 38.87 -10.79 -3.13
C SER A 187 38.24 -9.75 -4.07
N THR A 188 37.11 -9.19 -3.65
CA THR A 188 36.67 -7.83 -3.99
C THR A 188 36.80 -6.98 -2.75
#